data_AF-A0A945S285-F1
#
_entry.id   AF-A0A945S285-F1
#
_cell.length_a   1.000
_cell.length_b   1.000
_cell.length_c   1.000
_cell.angle_alpha   90.00
_cell.angle_beta   90.00
_cell.angle_gamma   90.00
#
_symmetry.space_group_name_H-M   'P 1'
#
loop_
_entity.id
_entity.type
_entity.pdbx_description
1 polymer ?
#
loop_
_entity_poly.entity_id
_entity_poly.type
_entity_poly.pdbx_seq_one_letter_code
_entity_poly.pdbx_strand_id
1 'polypeptide(L)'
;MMRCDRQVRRWGWRVTVLVLCAHGVCSAASGPRLRVLKNGEEVLIRWPFSPDRDVVLRMAKGTNRQISFSHVRLVPGATPLTVAGVKAGTLVHAPGDDCTPWNLNGTYIGANHGCSDSRQIHSPGHGRTTIDLGTEWTDGKGDVFVLVKVVDADRLWFLSRDVGKGAIWRHVKKLDGERLTRTADGAHIPLSACKMVQLTPACRITKQDYLVDGKRPLEDGSVVACSFLDIVEEYDVINPASVVRDMVAHPGELRSFTAKHLDGVVSNRIVHRFSPNGAMVLDYSAEALQSFRIGYMGFIQAAKLYRGTYATHEYYIPKTLPFTVGENSYDFLGLQDYAPKLPKPLRFGPSFKNVADPASLPDRFVQLLGRREGDQVVRDVGFAMGYSLTEGLGKPGQRAGNAGAAAMLYSSSKSYPTAVDRKMGPTIEAGTRFHCVAYRQYFWPGHCPASTCVYWNRQGNSDIVYVDYHRMVERDTIRLPSEFVGRPVSVIEKTESVTLHTGDRVPTEGVLVSVSGDYGSLVLQIPVAAPAAQ
;
A
#
# COMPACT_ATOMS: atom_id res chain seq x y z
N MET A 1 -67.38 75.00 31.95
CA MET A 1 -67.31 76.14 31.01
C MET A 1 -65.92 76.13 30.37
N MET A 2 -65.86 76.06 29.02
CA MET A 2 -64.70 76.15 28.08
C MET A 2 -63.49 75.21 28.31
N ARG A 3 -63.26 74.13 27.52
CA ARG A 3 -62.86 73.93 26.09
C ARG A 3 -61.38 74.21 25.75
N CYS A 4 -60.77 73.16 25.18
CA CYS A 4 -59.72 73.09 24.13
C CYS A 4 -58.33 73.73 24.42
N ASP A 5 -57.18 73.18 24.02
CA ASP A 5 -56.91 72.12 23.03
C ASP A 5 -55.45 71.61 23.06
N ARG A 6 -55.26 70.49 22.34
CA ARG A 6 -54.03 69.82 21.84
C ARG A 6 -53.22 68.93 22.80
N GLN A 7 -53.37 67.59 22.75
CA GLN A 7 -52.85 66.62 21.75
C GLN A 7 -51.30 66.56 21.70
N VAL A 8 -50.59 65.42 21.77
CA VAL A 8 -50.90 63.98 21.88
C VAL A 8 -49.67 63.26 22.48
N ARG A 9 -49.96 62.46 23.52
CA ARG A 9 -49.47 61.11 23.91
C ARG A 9 -48.18 60.57 23.27
N ARG A 10 -47.15 60.36 24.10
CA ARG A 10 -46.65 59.07 24.65
C ARG A 10 -46.45 57.95 23.61
N TRP A 11 -45.21 57.77 23.17
CA TRP A 11 -44.74 56.53 22.55
C TRP A 11 -44.34 55.53 23.63
N GLY A 12 -45.11 54.45 23.73
CA GLY A 12 -44.79 53.26 24.51
C GLY A 12 -43.76 52.41 23.78
N TRP A 13 -42.81 51.88 24.54
CA TRP A 13 -41.79 50.95 24.06
C TRP A 13 -42.46 49.62 23.71
N ARG A 14 -42.45 49.24 22.43
CA ARG A 14 -42.67 47.86 21.99
C ARG A 14 -41.31 47.18 21.89
N VAL A 15 -41.10 46.15 22.70
CA VAL A 15 -40.01 45.18 22.50
C VAL A 15 -40.42 44.30 21.32
N THR A 16 -39.85 44.56 20.16
CA THR A 16 -39.90 43.65 19.01
C THR A 16 -38.77 42.63 19.21
N VAL A 17 -39.11 41.40 19.55
CA VAL A 17 -38.18 40.26 19.45
C VAL A 17 -37.98 40.01 17.95
N LEU A 18 -36.88 40.53 17.42
CA LEU A 18 -36.43 40.21 16.08
C LEU A 18 -35.76 38.83 16.13
N VAL A 19 -36.48 37.79 15.72
CA VAL A 19 -35.85 36.50 15.39
C VAL A 19 -35.05 36.73 14.11
N LEU A 20 -33.76 36.97 14.27
CA LEU A 20 -32.79 36.92 13.17
C LEU A 20 -32.67 35.48 12.70
N CYS A 21 -33.51 35.09 11.73
CA CYS A 21 -33.19 33.99 10.84
C CYS A 21 -31.97 34.41 10.01
N ALA A 22 -30.78 34.08 10.51
CA ALA A 22 -29.56 34.12 9.71
C ALA A 22 -29.74 33.16 8.54
N HIS A 23 -30.21 33.69 7.40
CA HIS A 23 -29.99 33.08 6.10
C HIS A 23 -28.50 33.19 5.84
N GLY A 24 -27.76 32.22 6.38
CA GLY A 24 -26.40 31.95 5.95
C GLY A 24 -26.46 31.74 4.45
N VAL A 25 -25.86 32.66 3.71
CA VAL A 25 -25.53 32.46 2.31
C VAL A 25 -24.72 31.17 2.27
N CYS A 26 -25.35 30.09 1.82
CA CYS A 26 -24.67 28.84 1.50
C CYS A 26 -23.61 29.15 0.44
N SER A 27 -22.37 29.38 0.86
CA SER A 27 -21.25 29.18 -0.04
C SER A 27 -21.30 27.72 -0.46
N ALA A 28 -21.27 27.46 -1.77
CA ALA A 28 -21.20 26.13 -2.34
C ALA A 28 -20.24 25.24 -1.52
N ALA A 29 -20.77 24.13 -1.00
CA ALA A 29 -20.07 23.24 -0.08
C ALA A 29 -18.71 22.82 -0.65
N SER A 30 -17.62 23.27 -0.03
CA SER A 30 -16.34 22.60 -0.25
C SER A 30 -16.42 21.26 0.50
N GLY A 31 -16.46 20.15 -0.22
CA GLY A 31 -16.43 18.80 0.35
C GLY A 31 -15.25 18.59 1.32
N PRO A 32 -15.21 17.44 2.02
CA PRO A 32 -14.13 17.16 2.97
C PRO A 32 -12.76 17.33 2.30
N ARG A 33 -11.83 18.02 2.98
CA ARG A 33 -10.47 18.25 2.50
C ARG A 33 -9.47 17.40 3.27
N LEU A 34 -8.42 16.97 2.58
CA LEU A 34 -7.22 16.48 3.23
C LEU A 34 -6.51 17.64 3.92
N ARG A 35 -5.80 17.32 5.01
CA ARG A 35 -4.78 18.18 5.61
C ARG A 35 -3.45 17.45 5.54
N VAL A 36 -2.44 18.10 5.01
CA VAL A 36 -1.12 17.50 4.80
C VAL A 36 -0.04 18.39 5.43
N LEU A 37 0.99 17.76 6.00
CA LEU A 37 2.17 18.45 6.52
C LEU A 37 3.40 17.66 6.07
N LYS A 38 4.28 18.32 5.32
CA LYS A 38 5.65 17.86 5.13
C LYS A 38 6.50 18.37 6.30
N ASN A 39 7.33 17.49 6.84
CA ASN A 39 8.27 17.79 7.92
C ASN A 39 9.61 17.09 7.62
N GLY A 40 10.47 17.76 6.85
CA GLY A 40 11.71 17.19 6.33
C GLY A 40 11.44 16.02 5.37
N GLU A 41 11.93 14.84 5.72
CA GLU A 41 11.76 13.60 4.93
C GLU A 41 10.42 12.88 5.17
N GLU A 42 9.58 13.42 6.06
CA GLU A 42 8.31 12.81 6.46
C GLU A 42 7.12 13.61 5.95
N VAL A 43 6.02 12.90 5.68
CA VAL A 43 4.73 13.52 5.35
C VAL A 43 3.64 12.93 6.22
N LEU A 44 2.89 13.80 6.87
CA LEU A 44 1.68 13.47 7.62
C LEU A 44 0.47 13.80 6.74
N ILE A 45 -0.40 12.82 6.52
CA ILE A 45 -1.59 12.92 5.68
C ILE A 45 -2.79 12.62 6.56
N ARG A 46 -3.73 13.56 6.63
CA ARG A 46 -4.88 13.50 7.55
C ARG A 46 -6.20 13.69 6.84
N TRP A 47 -7.19 12.88 7.19
CA TRP A 47 -8.57 12.98 6.74
C TRP A 47 -9.58 12.67 7.85
N PRO A 48 -10.81 13.18 7.74
CA PRO A 48 -11.94 12.77 8.58
C PRO A 48 -12.23 11.28 8.45
N PHE A 49 -12.51 10.59 9.56
CA PHE A 49 -12.75 9.15 9.55
C PHE A 49 -14.11 8.76 10.16
N SER A 50 -14.39 9.24 11.36
CA SER A 50 -15.68 9.12 12.06
C SER A 50 -16.08 10.50 12.61
N PRO A 51 -17.29 10.68 13.17
CA PRO A 51 -17.73 11.99 13.69
C PRO A 51 -16.77 12.63 14.72
N ASP A 52 -16.03 11.80 15.45
CA ASP A 52 -15.16 12.19 16.56
C ASP A 52 -13.65 12.04 16.27
N ARG A 53 -13.28 11.28 15.23
CA ARG A 53 -11.89 10.90 14.95
C ARG A 53 -11.50 11.14 13.50
N ASP A 54 -10.24 11.48 13.34
CA ASP A 54 -9.54 11.52 12.07
C ASP A 54 -8.52 10.38 12.01
N VAL A 55 -8.16 9.98 10.79
CA VAL A 55 -6.97 9.16 10.56
C VAL A 55 -5.80 10.07 10.21
N VAL A 56 -4.62 9.74 10.72
CA VAL A 56 -3.35 10.28 10.24
C VAL A 56 -2.44 9.14 9.80
N LEU A 57 -2.05 9.16 8.53
CA LEU A 57 -0.99 8.34 7.96
C LEU A 57 0.31 9.12 7.96
N ARG A 58 1.37 8.50 8.47
CA ARG A 58 2.75 8.98 8.31
C ARG A 58 3.44 8.19 7.20
N MET A 59 4.01 8.91 6.25
CA MET A 59 4.94 8.39 5.25
C MET A 59 6.35 8.93 5.53
N ALA A 60 7.35 8.12 5.21
CA ALA A 60 8.76 8.44 5.42
C ALA A 60 9.63 7.74 4.36
N LYS A 61 10.94 7.95 4.43
CA LYS A 61 11.90 7.25 3.57
C LYS A 61 12.22 5.88 4.16
N GLY A 62 12.24 4.85 3.31
CA GLY A 62 12.72 3.52 3.69
C GLY A 62 14.23 3.34 3.48
N THR A 63 14.71 2.10 3.60
CA THR A 63 16.14 1.76 3.54
C THR A 63 16.85 2.20 2.26
N ASN A 64 16.19 2.13 1.10
CA ASN A 64 16.74 2.60 -0.18
C ASN A 64 16.35 4.06 -0.48
N ARG A 65 15.89 4.81 0.52
CA ARG A 65 15.31 6.16 0.41
C ARG A 65 14.02 6.25 -0.39
N GLN A 66 13.42 5.13 -0.78
CA GLN A 66 12.12 5.11 -1.46
C GLN A 66 10.99 5.56 -0.51
N ILE A 67 9.86 5.99 -1.05
CA ILE A 67 8.66 6.32 -0.29
C ILE A 67 8.14 5.06 0.40
N SER A 68 7.99 5.15 1.72
CA SER A 68 7.46 4.06 2.54
C SER A 68 6.37 4.55 3.48
N PHE A 69 5.49 3.63 3.84
CA PHE A 69 4.51 3.84 4.89
C PHE A 69 5.17 3.63 6.24
N SER A 70 4.68 4.30 7.29
CA SER A 70 5.26 4.18 8.63
C SER A 70 4.22 3.73 9.64
N HIS A 71 3.26 4.61 9.96
CA HIS A 71 2.24 4.36 10.98
C HIS A 71 0.93 5.01 10.57
N VAL A 72 -0.17 4.37 10.95
CA VAL A 72 -1.52 4.95 10.86
C VAL A 72 -2.14 5.00 12.23
N ARG A 73 -2.59 6.19 12.61
CA ARG A 73 -3.17 6.45 13.92
C ARG A 73 -4.53 7.10 13.80
N LEU A 74 -5.42 6.76 14.73
CA LEU A 74 -6.65 7.51 14.97
C LEU A 74 -6.37 8.60 16.01
N VAL A 75 -6.83 9.81 15.73
CA VAL A 75 -6.70 10.97 16.63
C VAL A 75 -8.04 11.68 16.76
N PRO A 76 -8.36 12.31 17.91
CA PRO A 76 -9.49 13.23 17.99
C PRO A 76 -9.41 14.33 16.93
N GLY A 77 -10.55 14.75 16.36
CA GLY A 77 -10.61 15.78 15.30
C GLY A 77 -9.95 17.12 15.65
N ALA A 78 -9.89 17.48 16.93
CA ALA A 78 -9.24 18.70 17.42
C ALA A 78 -7.70 18.60 17.56
N THR A 79 -7.12 17.40 17.48
CA THR A 79 -5.67 17.20 17.66
C THR A 79 -4.89 18.00 16.61
N PRO A 80 -3.86 18.79 16.94
CA PRO A 80 -3.05 19.47 15.92
C PRO A 80 -2.28 18.49 15.02
N LEU A 81 -2.14 18.80 13.72
CA LEU A 81 -1.32 18.00 12.80
C LEU A 81 0.17 18.32 13.02
N THR A 82 0.78 17.64 13.97
CA THR A 82 2.23 17.70 14.27
C THR A 82 2.75 16.29 14.58
N VAL A 83 4.06 16.07 14.49
CA VAL A 83 4.65 14.76 14.84
C VAL A 83 4.28 14.35 16.27
N ALA A 84 4.37 15.27 17.23
CA ALA A 84 4.04 15.01 18.63
C ALA A 84 2.55 14.74 18.84
N GLY A 85 1.66 15.56 18.26
CA GLY A 85 0.22 15.40 18.39
C GLY A 85 -0.27 14.06 17.82
N VAL A 86 0.29 13.65 16.68
CA VAL A 86 -0.07 12.37 16.05
C VAL A 86 0.44 11.18 16.88
N LYS A 87 1.62 11.27 17.49
CA LYS A 87 2.20 10.19 18.30
C LYS A 87 1.31 9.78 19.48
N ALA A 88 0.51 10.70 20.02
CA ALA A 88 -0.42 10.44 21.12
C ALA A 88 -1.70 9.68 20.68
N GLY A 89 -1.98 9.57 19.38
CA GLY A 89 -3.16 8.86 18.87
C GLY A 89 -3.08 7.34 19.01
N THR A 90 -4.21 6.66 18.80
CA THR A 90 -4.29 5.20 18.85
C THR A 90 -3.70 4.59 17.57
N LEU A 91 -2.67 3.76 17.70
CA LEU A 91 -2.10 3.01 16.58
C LEU A 91 -3.13 1.99 16.07
N VAL A 92 -3.38 2.00 14.76
CA VAL A 92 -4.26 1.01 14.10
C VAL A 92 -3.56 0.25 12.99
N HIS A 93 -2.41 0.72 12.50
CA HIS A 93 -1.61 0.01 11.51
C HIS A 93 -0.14 0.47 11.57
N ALA A 94 0.81 -0.47 11.45
CA ALA A 94 2.26 -0.20 11.38
C ALA A 94 2.86 -0.72 10.04
N PRO A 95 2.56 -0.07 8.90
CA PRO A 95 2.89 -0.55 7.54
C PRO A 95 4.36 -0.33 7.10
N GLY A 96 5.34 -0.37 8.01
CA GLY A 96 6.76 0.01 7.76
C GLY A 96 7.44 -0.67 6.56
N ASP A 97 7.01 -1.90 6.25
CA ASP A 97 7.57 -2.78 5.22
C ASP A 97 6.63 -2.91 4.00
N ASP A 98 5.68 -2.00 3.80
CA ASP A 98 4.60 -2.20 2.83
C ASP A 98 4.89 -1.73 1.40
N CYS A 99 6.05 -1.14 1.13
CA CYS A 99 6.50 -0.90 -0.24
C CYS A 99 6.91 -2.21 -0.92
N THR A 100 6.36 -2.52 -2.10
CA THR A 100 6.46 -3.86 -2.71
C THR A 100 7.75 -4.05 -3.52
N PRO A 101 8.66 -4.95 -3.13
CA PRO A 101 9.84 -5.27 -3.92
C PRO A 101 9.49 -6.17 -5.11
N TRP A 102 10.33 -6.13 -6.15
CA TRP A 102 10.29 -7.13 -7.22
C TRP A 102 10.95 -8.41 -6.76
N ASN A 103 10.35 -9.58 -7.05
CA ASN A 103 11.10 -10.83 -7.04
C ASN A 103 11.63 -11.10 -8.46
N LEU A 104 12.89 -10.73 -8.70
CA LEU A 104 13.56 -10.91 -9.97
C LEU A 104 14.87 -11.68 -9.78
N ASN A 105 15.18 -12.58 -10.72
CA ASN A 105 16.35 -13.47 -10.70
C ASN A 105 16.54 -14.25 -9.37
N GLY A 106 15.44 -14.50 -8.65
CA GLY A 106 15.45 -15.31 -7.43
C GLY A 106 15.80 -14.57 -6.13
N THR A 107 15.77 -13.23 -6.10
CA THR A 107 15.73 -12.45 -4.86
C THR A 107 14.68 -11.35 -4.93
N TYR A 108 14.18 -10.95 -3.75
CA TYR A 108 13.42 -9.71 -3.59
C TYR A 108 14.39 -8.52 -3.59
N ILE A 109 14.15 -7.51 -4.44
CA ILE A 109 15.01 -6.33 -4.61
C ILE A 109 14.18 -5.14 -5.11
N GLY A 110 14.62 -3.92 -4.80
CA GLY A 110 13.83 -2.71 -5.02
C GLY A 110 12.92 -2.41 -3.83
N ALA A 111 12.16 -1.31 -3.90
CA ALA A 111 11.42 -0.80 -2.75
C ALA A 111 12.36 -0.65 -1.53
N ASN A 112 12.06 -1.22 -0.36
CA ASN A 112 12.94 -1.24 0.82
C ASN A 112 13.96 -2.39 0.83
N HIS A 113 13.98 -3.26 -0.18
CA HIS A 113 14.86 -4.43 -0.23
C HIS A 113 16.11 -4.19 -1.09
N GLY A 114 17.24 -4.74 -0.64
CA GLY A 114 18.44 -4.94 -1.45
C GLY A 114 18.63 -6.41 -1.85
N CYS A 115 19.61 -6.68 -2.72
CA CYS A 115 19.94 -8.04 -3.13
C CYS A 115 20.29 -8.92 -1.92
N SER A 116 19.49 -9.96 -1.66
CA SER A 116 19.63 -10.86 -0.50
C SER A 116 20.70 -11.94 -0.67
N ASP A 117 21.45 -11.92 -1.78
CA ASP A 117 22.51 -12.87 -2.03
C ASP A 117 23.86 -12.43 -1.42
N SER A 118 23.96 -11.19 -0.90
CA SER A 118 25.15 -10.72 -0.18
C SER A 118 25.32 -11.38 1.19
N ARG A 119 26.57 -11.60 1.59
CA ARG A 119 26.93 -12.27 2.84
C ARG A 119 27.72 -11.36 3.74
N GLN A 120 27.25 -11.20 4.96
CA GLN A 120 28.01 -10.57 6.03
C GLN A 120 28.82 -11.64 6.75
N ILE A 121 30.14 -11.47 6.72
CA ILE A 121 31.10 -12.29 7.46
C ILE A 121 31.42 -11.58 8.77
N HIS A 122 31.43 -12.34 9.86
CA HIS A 122 32.05 -11.92 11.11
C HIS A 122 33.46 -12.51 11.17
N SER A 123 34.45 -11.63 11.26
CA SER A 123 35.87 -11.95 11.34
C SER A 123 36.54 -10.90 12.22
N PRO A 124 36.62 -11.15 13.55
CA PRO A 124 37.15 -10.17 14.48
C PRO A 124 38.56 -9.71 14.12
N GLY A 125 38.80 -8.40 14.14
CA GLY A 125 40.12 -7.83 13.84
C GLY A 125 40.66 -8.20 12.45
N HIS A 126 39.80 -8.33 11.43
CA HIS A 126 40.20 -8.79 10.10
C HIS A 126 41.25 -7.89 9.40
N GLY A 127 41.48 -6.66 9.89
CA GLY A 127 42.52 -5.74 9.43
C GLY A 127 42.34 -5.22 8.01
N ARG A 128 41.11 -5.27 7.48
CA ARG A 128 40.78 -4.80 6.12
C ARG A 128 40.29 -3.36 6.19
N THR A 129 40.62 -2.58 5.17
CA THR A 129 40.22 -1.18 5.06
C THR A 129 39.63 -0.89 3.67
N THR A 130 39.37 0.38 3.37
CA THR A 130 38.89 0.81 2.04
C THR A 130 39.80 0.32 0.91
N ILE A 131 41.12 0.18 1.14
CA ILE A 131 42.07 -0.32 0.13
C ILE A 131 41.78 -1.76 -0.33
N ASP A 132 41.08 -2.55 0.50
CA ASP A 132 40.73 -3.93 0.17
C ASP A 132 39.39 -4.04 -0.57
N LEU A 133 38.62 -2.96 -0.72
CA LEU A 133 37.36 -2.99 -1.46
C LEU A 133 37.59 -3.40 -2.91
N GLY A 134 36.66 -4.18 -3.47
CA GLY A 134 36.75 -4.69 -4.84
C GLY A 134 37.71 -5.87 -5.02
N THR A 135 38.47 -6.25 -3.97
CA THR A 135 39.35 -7.42 -4.03
C THR A 135 38.56 -8.72 -4.01
N GLU A 136 39.17 -9.77 -4.60
CA GLU A 136 38.51 -11.05 -4.85
C GLU A 136 39.04 -12.15 -3.93
N TRP A 137 38.11 -12.95 -3.43
CA TRP A 137 38.33 -13.92 -2.39
C TRP A 137 37.59 -15.22 -2.70
N THR A 138 38.31 -16.32 -2.67
CA THR A 138 37.80 -17.65 -2.99
C THR A 138 37.45 -18.39 -1.70
N ASP A 139 36.30 -19.06 -1.70
CA ASP A 139 35.86 -19.90 -0.60
C ASP A 139 36.37 -21.34 -0.70
N GLY A 140 35.96 -22.23 0.22
CA GLY A 140 36.39 -23.63 0.24
C GLY A 140 35.95 -24.46 -0.98
N LYS A 141 35.01 -23.97 -1.78
CA LYS A 141 34.51 -24.63 -3.01
C LYS A 141 35.11 -24.07 -4.29
N GLY A 142 35.88 -22.99 -4.21
CA GLY A 142 36.38 -22.31 -5.38
C GLY A 142 35.45 -21.19 -5.89
N ASP A 143 34.35 -20.89 -5.18
CA ASP A 143 33.47 -19.79 -5.57
C ASP A 143 34.13 -18.45 -5.23
N VAL A 144 34.09 -17.50 -6.16
CA VAL A 144 34.75 -16.19 -6.03
C VAL A 144 33.78 -15.14 -5.49
N PHE A 145 34.18 -14.49 -4.40
CA PHE A 145 33.47 -13.42 -3.71
C PHE A 145 34.27 -12.11 -3.74
N VAL A 146 33.57 -11.00 -3.93
CA VAL A 146 34.15 -9.65 -3.96
C VAL A 146 33.84 -8.95 -2.65
N LEU A 147 34.85 -8.34 -2.04
CA LEU A 147 34.67 -7.50 -0.84
C LEU A 147 33.98 -6.20 -1.24
N VAL A 148 32.69 -6.07 -0.92
CA VAL A 148 31.86 -4.92 -1.32
C VAL A 148 31.70 -3.89 -0.21
N LYS A 149 31.93 -4.24 1.06
CA LYS A 149 31.84 -3.31 2.18
C LYS A 149 32.68 -3.75 3.37
N VAL A 150 33.44 -2.81 3.94
CA VAL A 150 33.97 -2.92 5.31
C VAL A 150 32.95 -2.24 6.23
N VAL A 151 32.31 -3.00 7.11
CA VAL A 151 31.24 -2.48 7.99
C VAL A 151 31.86 -1.84 9.24
N ASP A 152 32.80 -2.54 9.85
CA ASP A 152 33.63 -2.11 10.98
C ASP A 152 34.83 -3.05 11.10
N ALA A 153 35.55 -3.04 12.22
CA ALA A 153 36.74 -3.84 12.46
C ALA A 153 36.52 -5.37 12.50
N ASP A 154 35.27 -5.82 12.63
CA ASP A 154 34.93 -7.25 12.83
C ASP A 154 33.95 -7.79 11.78
N ARG A 155 33.48 -6.94 10.85
CA ARG A 155 32.36 -7.27 9.96
C ARG A 155 32.63 -6.76 8.54
N LEU A 156 32.50 -7.69 7.59
CA LEU A 156 32.70 -7.45 6.15
C LEU A 156 31.49 -7.93 5.36
N TRP A 157 31.15 -7.28 4.25
CA TRP A 157 30.16 -7.79 3.31
C TRP A 157 30.83 -8.23 2.01
N PHE A 158 30.40 -9.40 1.54
CA PHE A 158 30.80 -10.00 0.30
C PHE A 158 29.59 -10.22 -0.61
N LEU A 159 29.82 -10.17 -1.91
CA LEU A 159 28.88 -10.65 -2.92
C LEU A 159 29.67 -11.46 -3.95
N SER A 160 29.15 -12.62 -4.38
CA SER A 160 29.87 -13.43 -5.35
C SER A 160 30.03 -12.69 -6.68
N ARG A 161 30.99 -13.10 -7.50
CA ARG A 161 30.92 -12.81 -8.94
C ARG A 161 29.60 -13.30 -9.52
N ASP A 162 29.14 -12.63 -10.57
CA ASP A 162 27.97 -13.06 -11.32
C ASP A 162 28.27 -14.39 -12.04
N VAL A 163 27.50 -15.42 -11.73
CA VAL A 163 27.53 -16.75 -12.36
C VAL A 163 26.29 -16.98 -13.23
N GLY A 164 25.59 -15.90 -13.57
CA GLY A 164 24.47 -15.84 -14.50
C GLY A 164 24.92 -15.88 -15.96
N LYS A 165 23.96 -15.67 -16.87
CA LYS A 165 24.20 -15.64 -18.32
C LYS A 165 23.51 -14.41 -18.93
N GLY A 166 24.25 -13.63 -19.70
CA GLY A 166 23.74 -12.41 -20.33
C GLY A 166 23.19 -11.44 -19.30
N ALA A 167 21.98 -10.92 -19.52
CA ALA A 167 21.30 -10.01 -18.60
C ALA A 167 20.75 -10.69 -17.32
N ILE A 168 20.58 -12.02 -17.34
CA ILE A 168 20.05 -12.78 -16.22
C ILE A 168 21.19 -13.11 -15.25
N TRP A 169 21.44 -12.20 -14.33
CA TRP A 169 22.45 -12.38 -13.29
C TRP A 169 22.04 -13.44 -12.26
N ARG A 170 23.04 -14.02 -11.60
CA ARG A 170 22.87 -14.96 -10.48
C ARG A 170 24.10 -14.92 -9.59
N HIS A 171 23.90 -14.78 -8.28
CA HIS A 171 24.97 -14.84 -7.29
C HIS A 171 24.93 -16.13 -6.48
N VAL A 172 26.11 -16.58 -6.03
CA VAL A 172 26.28 -17.70 -5.12
C VAL A 172 25.81 -17.27 -3.73
N LYS A 173 24.87 -18.04 -3.18
CA LYS A 173 24.16 -17.73 -1.93
C LYS A 173 24.78 -18.37 -0.70
N LYS A 174 25.75 -19.26 -0.83
CA LYS A 174 26.35 -19.92 0.32
C LYS A 174 27.85 -19.75 0.20
N LEU A 175 28.47 -19.28 1.26
CA LEU A 175 29.92 -19.30 1.41
C LEU A 175 30.28 -20.60 2.12
N ASP A 176 31.23 -21.34 1.58
CA ASP A 176 31.66 -22.64 2.07
C ASP A 176 33.10 -22.59 2.65
N GLY A 177 33.38 -23.44 3.65
CA GLY A 177 34.67 -23.47 4.34
C GLY A 177 34.83 -22.48 5.51
N GLU A 178 36.00 -22.53 6.14
CA GLU A 178 36.33 -21.81 7.39
C GLU A 178 37.09 -20.49 7.16
N ARG A 179 37.54 -20.24 5.92
CA ARG A 179 38.26 -19.03 5.52
C ARG A 179 37.94 -18.64 4.08
N LEU A 180 37.99 -17.35 3.81
CA LEU A 180 38.14 -16.80 2.46
C LEU A 180 39.62 -16.58 2.17
N THR A 181 40.06 -16.88 0.95
CA THR A 181 41.46 -16.70 0.51
C THR A 181 41.52 -15.73 -0.66
N ARG A 182 42.28 -14.65 -0.52
CA ARG A 182 42.44 -13.62 -1.55
C ARG A 182 43.19 -14.19 -2.75
N THR A 183 42.61 -14.03 -3.94
CA THR A 183 43.14 -14.60 -5.18
C THR A 183 44.51 -14.04 -5.56
N ALA A 184 44.79 -12.78 -5.21
CA ALA A 184 45.99 -12.07 -5.66
C ALA A 184 47.27 -12.47 -4.91
N ASP A 185 47.19 -12.74 -3.61
CA ASP A 185 48.37 -12.88 -2.73
C ASP A 185 48.22 -13.96 -1.65
N GLY A 186 47.12 -14.70 -1.63
CA GLY A 186 46.88 -15.75 -0.65
C GLY A 186 46.51 -15.26 0.75
N ALA A 187 46.26 -13.96 0.96
CA ALA A 187 45.78 -13.47 2.26
C ALA A 187 44.50 -14.20 2.70
N HIS A 188 44.29 -14.37 4.00
CA HIS A 188 43.13 -15.09 4.52
C HIS A 188 42.25 -14.24 5.43
N ILE A 189 40.94 -14.47 5.35
CA ILE A 189 39.94 -13.97 6.30
C ILE A 189 39.27 -15.19 6.94
N PRO A 190 39.45 -15.45 8.24
CA PRO A 190 38.75 -16.53 8.92
C PRO A 190 37.25 -16.19 9.05
N LEU A 191 36.38 -17.19 8.89
CA LEU A 191 34.94 -17.05 9.11
C LEU A 191 34.55 -17.60 10.48
N SER A 192 34.20 -16.71 11.40
CA SER A 192 33.59 -17.12 12.67
C SER A 192 32.07 -17.26 12.56
N ALA A 193 31.45 -16.46 11.69
CA ALA A 193 30.04 -16.56 11.32
C ALA A 193 29.80 -15.97 9.93
N CYS A 194 28.77 -16.46 9.25
CA CYS A 194 28.30 -15.94 7.97
C CYS A 194 26.77 -15.87 7.99
N LYS A 195 26.21 -14.72 7.64
CA LYS A 195 24.75 -14.56 7.51
C LYS A 195 24.37 -13.79 6.26
N MET A 196 23.14 -13.99 5.80
CA MET A 196 22.57 -13.17 4.75
C MET A 196 22.48 -11.71 5.19
N VAL A 197 22.81 -10.81 4.27
CA VAL A 197 22.52 -9.39 4.37
C VAL A 197 22.02 -8.87 3.02
N GLN A 198 21.24 -7.81 3.02
CA GLN A 198 20.78 -7.18 1.80
C GLN A 198 21.76 -6.10 1.35
N LEU A 199 22.24 -6.21 0.10
CA LEU A 199 23.08 -5.19 -0.50
C LEU A 199 22.25 -3.93 -0.75
N THR A 200 22.39 -2.94 0.14
CA THR A 200 21.66 -1.67 0.12
C THR A 200 22.65 -0.48 0.12
N PRO A 201 22.32 0.64 -0.53
CA PRO A 201 21.09 0.89 -1.27
C PRO A 201 21.04 0.15 -2.62
N ALA A 202 19.84 -0.24 -3.06
CA ALA A 202 19.57 -0.94 -4.33
C ALA A 202 18.61 -0.17 -5.27
N CYS A 203 18.13 1.00 -4.84
CA CYS A 203 17.30 1.87 -5.67
C CYS A 203 18.05 3.17 -5.95
N ARG A 204 18.14 3.56 -7.22
CA ARG A 204 18.57 4.91 -7.61
C ARG A 204 17.32 5.77 -7.78
N ILE A 205 17.03 6.58 -6.76
CA ILE A 205 15.92 7.53 -6.79
C ILE A 205 16.22 8.63 -7.81
N THR A 206 15.38 8.78 -8.83
CA THR A 206 15.51 9.81 -9.87
C THR A 206 14.53 10.96 -9.65
N LYS A 207 13.39 10.71 -8.98
CA LYS A 207 12.38 11.72 -8.69
C LYS A 207 11.56 11.37 -7.45
N GLN A 208 11.26 12.37 -6.62
CA GLN A 208 10.33 12.28 -5.49
C GLN A 208 9.64 13.63 -5.28
N ASP A 209 8.44 13.78 -5.85
CA ASP A 209 7.63 14.99 -5.74
C ASP A 209 6.44 14.77 -4.81
N TYR A 210 6.07 15.82 -4.09
CA TYR A 210 4.88 15.87 -3.24
C TYR A 210 4.02 17.00 -3.75
N LEU A 211 2.89 16.68 -4.37
CA LEU A 211 2.09 17.60 -5.16
C LEU A 211 0.69 17.75 -4.58
N VAL A 212 0.42 18.95 -4.09
CA VAL A 212 -0.91 19.39 -3.68
C VAL A 212 -1.79 19.59 -4.92
N ASP A 213 -2.94 18.92 -4.93
CA ASP A 213 -3.90 18.91 -6.03
C ASP A 213 -3.24 18.54 -7.39
N GLY A 214 -2.20 17.69 -7.33
CA GLY A 214 -1.47 17.16 -8.49
C GLY A 214 -0.59 18.17 -9.23
N LYS A 215 -0.45 19.41 -8.74
CA LYS A 215 0.23 20.48 -9.47
C LYS A 215 1.25 21.26 -8.65
N ARG A 216 0.90 21.67 -7.42
CA ARG A 216 1.75 22.56 -6.63
C ARG A 216 2.63 21.76 -5.68
N PRO A 217 3.95 22.00 -5.62
CA PRO A 217 4.79 21.40 -4.60
C PRO A 217 4.27 21.65 -3.18
N LEU A 218 4.35 20.63 -2.32
CA LEU A 218 4.07 20.74 -0.90
C LEU A 218 5.30 21.31 -0.18
N GLU A 219 5.17 22.54 0.29
CA GLU A 219 6.18 23.22 1.08
C GLU A 219 6.38 22.56 2.45
N ASP A 220 7.61 22.63 2.95
CA ASP A 220 7.97 22.05 4.25
C ASP A 220 7.48 22.92 5.42
N GLY A 221 7.11 22.28 6.53
CA GLY A 221 6.81 22.96 7.80
C GLY A 221 5.44 23.63 7.91
N SER A 222 4.60 23.62 6.87
CA SER A 222 3.25 24.21 6.91
C SER A 222 2.14 23.19 6.63
N VAL A 223 1.02 23.33 7.35
CA VAL A 223 -0.17 22.50 7.11
C VAL A 223 -0.94 23.07 5.92
N VAL A 224 -1.17 22.25 4.91
CA VAL A 224 -1.92 22.62 3.70
C VAL A 224 -3.22 21.81 3.62
N ALA A 225 -4.34 22.47 3.31
CA ALA A 225 -5.60 21.82 3.00
C ALA A 225 -5.73 21.61 1.48
N CYS A 226 -6.12 20.41 1.04
CA CYS A 226 -6.20 20.07 -0.39
C CYS A 226 -7.32 19.07 -0.71
N SER A 227 -7.68 18.99 -1.99
CA SER A 227 -8.67 18.03 -2.49
C SER A 227 -8.05 16.64 -2.64
N PHE A 228 -6.79 16.56 -3.05
CA PHE A 228 -5.99 15.33 -3.05
C PHE A 228 -4.50 15.66 -2.90
N LEU A 229 -3.70 14.67 -2.52
CA LEU A 229 -2.23 14.74 -2.52
C LEU A 229 -1.70 13.66 -3.44
N ASP A 230 -0.85 14.03 -4.40
CA ASP A 230 -0.06 13.08 -5.17
C ASP A 230 1.37 13.03 -4.63
N ILE A 231 1.85 11.82 -4.33
CA ILE A 231 3.29 11.58 -4.13
C ILE A 231 3.79 10.81 -5.34
N VAL A 232 4.68 11.44 -6.11
CA VAL A 232 5.24 10.87 -7.34
C VAL A 232 6.66 10.41 -7.06
N GLU A 233 6.91 9.12 -7.24
CA GLU A 233 8.23 8.52 -7.07
C GLU A 233 8.68 7.83 -8.34
N GLU A 234 9.91 8.10 -8.77
CA GLU A 234 10.58 7.39 -9.85
C GLU A 234 11.94 6.88 -9.36
N TYR A 235 12.23 5.61 -9.65
CA TYR A 235 13.51 5.01 -9.31
C TYR A 235 13.83 3.79 -10.17
N ASP A 236 15.14 3.56 -10.36
CA ASP A 236 15.65 2.34 -10.96
C ASP A 236 16.03 1.33 -9.87
N VAL A 237 15.72 0.06 -10.10
CA VAL A 237 16.27 -1.08 -9.34
C VAL A 237 17.62 -1.43 -9.94
N ILE A 238 18.70 -1.27 -9.16
CA ILE A 238 20.07 -1.48 -9.64
C ILE A 238 20.38 -2.97 -9.82
N ASN A 239 21.10 -3.29 -10.89
CA ASN A 239 21.64 -4.62 -11.15
C ASN A 239 22.83 -4.91 -10.21
N PRO A 240 22.74 -5.89 -9.29
CA PRO A 240 23.83 -6.20 -8.37
C PRO A 240 25.11 -6.69 -9.06
N ALA A 241 25.00 -7.33 -10.24
CA ALA A 241 26.17 -7.73 -11.02
C ALA A 241 26.92 -6.51 -11.59
N SER A 242 26.22 -5.42 -11.90
CA SER A 242 26.84 -4.16 -12.33
C SER A 242 27.64 -3.53 -11.19
N VAL A 243 27.12 -3.58 -9.96
CA VAL A 243 27.86 -3.16 -8.75
C VAL A 243 29.14 -3.97 -8.58
N VAL A 244 29.06 -5.30 -8.69
CA VAL A 244 30.26 -6.17 -8.53
C VAL A 244 31.29 -5.87 -9.61
N ARG A 245 30.90 -5.70 -10.87
CA ARG A 245 31.81 -5.32 -11.96
C ARG A 245 32.50 -3.98 -11.69
N ASP A 246 31.74 -2.98 -11.23
CA ASP A 246 32.28 -1.65 -10.91
C ASP A 246 33.30 -1.69 -9.78
N MET A 247 33.01 -2.45 -8.72
CA MET A 247 33.92 -2.66 -7.59
C MET A 247 35.23 -3.33 -8.00
N VAL A 248 35.17 -4.38 -8.82
CA VAL A 248 36.36 -5.10 -9.30
C VAL A 248 37.21 -4.23 -10.23
N ALA A 249 36.57 -3.37 -11.04
CA ALA A 249 37.28 -2.45 -11.93
C ALA A 249 37.99 -1.29 -11.21
N HIS A 250 37.61 -1.02 -9.95
CA HIS A 250 38.13 0.10 -9.15
C HIS A 250 38.54 -0.37 -7.74
N PRO A 251 39.54 -1.27 -7.63
CA PRO A 251 39.95 -1.80 -6.35
C PRO A 251 40.48 -0.68 -5.44
N GLY A 252 40.14 -0.75 -4.16
CA GLY A 252 40.55 0.21 -3.15
C GLY A 252 39.76 1.52 -3.11
N GLU A 253 38.76 1.68 -3.98
CA GLU A 253 37.91 2.87 -4.00
C GLU A 253 36.57 2.65 -3.30
N LEU A 254 36.10 3.68 -2.59
CA LEU A 254 34.73 3.69 -2.08
C LEU A 254 33.75 3.99 -3.22
N ARG A 255 32.94 2.99 -3.59
CA ARG A 255 31.95 3.11 -4.68
C ARG A 255 30.54 3.28 -4.15
N SER A 256 29.71 4.01 -4.89
CA SER A 256 28.27 4.11 -4.61
C SER A 256 27.52 2.98 -5.30
N PHE A 257 26.67 2.26 -4.57
CA PHE A 257 25.84 1.18 -5.12
C PHE A 257 24.67 1.68 -5.98
N THR A 258 24.49 2.99 -6.10
CA THR A 258 23.44 3.63 -6.91
C THR A 258 24.01 4.72 -7.82
N ALA A 259 25.29 4.62 -8.18
CA ALA A 259 25.92 5.56 -9.11
C ALA A 259 25.22 5.56 -10.48
N LYS A 260 25.29 6.67 -11.21
CA LYS A 260 24.56 6.86 -12.49
C LYS A 260 25.00 5.90 -13.59
N HIS A 261 26.25 5.47 -13.59
CA HIS A 261 26.80 4.57 -14.61
C HIS A 261 26.45 3.09 -14.36
N LEU A 262 25.90 2.75 -13.19
CA LEU A 262 25.46 1.38 -12.92
C LEU A 262 24.17 1.06 -13.67
N ASP A 263 24.09 -0.18 -14.14
CA ASP A 263 22.94 -0.66 -14.89
C ASP A 263 21.71 -0.80 -13.98
N GLY A 264 20.54 -0.36 -14.46
CA GLY A 264 19.25 -0.66 -13.87
C GLY A 264 18.64 -1.92 -14.50
N VAL A 265 17.85 -2.68 -13.73
CA VAL A 265 17.09 -3.84 -14.22
C VAL A 265 15.65 -3.46 -14.54
N VAL A 266 15.05 -2.63 -13.68
CA VAL A 266 13.67 -2.15 -13.83
C VAL A 266 13.62 -0.68 -13.45
N SER A 267 13.01 0.15 -14.29
CA SER A 267 12.63 1.51 -13.93
C SER A 267 11.20 1.52 -13.45
N ASN A 268 10.93 2.15 -12.31
CA ASN A 268 9.59 2.24 -11.72
C ASN A 268 9.17 3.69 -11.66
N ARG A 269 7.90 3.92 -11.91
CA ARG A 269 7.22 5.18 -11.68
C ARG A 269 5.91 4.91 -10.94
N ILE A 270 5.73 5.55 -9.80
CA ILE A 270 4.62 5.31 -8.87
C ILE A 270 3.96 6.66 -8.54
N VAL A 271 2.64 6.76 -8.69
CA VAL A 271 1.83 7.85 -8.11
C VAL A 271 1.03 7.29 -6.96
N HIS A 272 1.23 7.80 -5.75
CA HIS A 272 0.32 7.60 -4.63
C HIS A 272 -0.63 8.79 -4.56
N ARG A 273 -1.88 8.60 -4.96
CA ARG A 273 -2.93 9.61 -4.84
C ARG A 273 -3.77 9.37 -3.60
N PHE A 274 -3.70 10.30 -2.65
CA PHE A 274 -4.51 10.30 -1.44
C PHE A 274 -5.76 11.15 -1.62
N SER A 275 -6.90 10.66 -1.12
CA SER A 275 -8.20 11.32 -1.19
C SER A 275 -8.80 11.54 0.22
N PRO A 276 -9.72 12.52 0.38
CA PRO A 276 -10.27 12.90 1.68
C PRO A 276 -11.16 11.84 2.36
N ASN A 277 -11.50 10.77 1.66
CA ASN A 277 -12.25 9.62 2.19
C ASN A 277 -11.34 8.47 2.66
N GLY A 278 -10.03 8.72 2.78
CA GLY A 278 -9.05 7.75 3.25
C GLY A 278 -8.57 6.75 2.21
N ALA A 279 -8.99 6.91 0.95
CA ALA A 279 -8.43 6.15 -0.16
C ALA A 279 -7.03 6.65 -0.52
N MET A 280 -6.14 5.71 -0.80
CA MET A 280 -4.90 5.90 -1.53
C MET A 280 -4.93 4.99 -2.75
N VAL A 281 -4.99 5.58 -3.94
CA VAL A 281 -4.88 4.85 -5.20
C VAL A 281 -3.45 4.95 -5.69
N LEU A 282 -2.88 3.82 -6.06
CA LEU A 282 -1.53 3.65 -6.55
C LEU A 282 -1.60 3.38 -8.06
N ASP A 283 -1.08 4.31 -8.84
CA ASP A 283 -0.83 4.14 -10.28
C ASP A 283 0.64 3.79 -10.45
N TYR A 284 0.91 2.54 -10.83
CA TYR A 284 2.27 2.01 -10.94
C TYR A 284 2.55 1.62 -12.39
N SER A 285 3.53 2.30 -12.98
CA SER A 285 4.12 1.93 -14.26
C SER A 285 5.57 1.47 -14.08
N ALA A 286 5.98 0.43 -14.80
CA ALA A 286 7.36 -0.03 -14.80
C ALA A 286 7.83 -0.43 -16.19
N GLU A 287 9.13 -0.33 -16.43
CA GLU A 287 9.77 -0.81 -17.66
C GLU A 287 10.97 -1.70 -17.30
N ALA A 288 11.03 -2.88 -17.93
CA ALA A 288 12.19 -3.76 -17.84
C ALA A 288 13.34 -3.13 -18.66
N LEU A 289 14.39 -2.65 -17.99
CA LEU A 289 15.58 -2.11 -18.66
C LEU A 289 16.53 -3.22 -19.13
N GLN A 290 16.42 -4.40 -18.52
CA GLN A 290 17.16 -5.61 -18.87
C GLN A 290 16.24 -6.82 -18.77
N SER A 291 16.53 -7.90 -19.51
CA SER A 291 15.77 -9.14 -19.38
C SER A 291 16.05 -9.80 -18.02
N PHE A 292 15.01 -10.31 -17.36
CA PHE A 292 15.11 -10.97 -16.06
C PHE A 292 14.10 -12.11 -15.90
N ARG A 293 14.37 -13.04 -14.97
CA ARG A 293 13.40 -14.06 -14.56
C ARG A 293 12.49 -13.51 -13.48
N ILE A 294 11.20 -13.43 -13.76
CA ILE A 294 10.22 -13.02 -12.76
C ILE A 294 9.88 -14.19 -11.83
N GLY A 295 9.86 -13.94 -10.53
CA GLY A 295 9.25 -14.84 -9.56
C GLY A 295 7.86 -14.37 -9.14
N TYR A 296 7.72 -13.06 -8.88
CA TYR A 296 6.52 -12.44 -8.31
C TYR A 296 6.65 -10.91 -8.37
N MET A 297 5.54 -10.23 -8.68
CA MET A 297 5.35 -8.82 -8.35
C MET A 297 3.88 -8.58 -7.98
N GLY A 298 3.67 -8.01 -6.80
CA GLY A 298 2.34 -7.65 -6.30
C GLY A 298 1.93 -6.21 -6.59
N PHE A 299 2.88 -5.28 -6.78
CA PHE A 299 2.66 -3.83 -6.77
C PHE A 299 2.08 -3.26 -5.46
N ILE A 300 1.32 -4.05 -4.70
CA ILE A 300 0.76 -3.74 -3.39
C ILE A 300 0.96 -4.92 -2.44
N GLN A 301 1.19 -4.61 -1.17
CA GLN A 301 1.18 -5.54 -0.04
C GLN A 301 0.71 -4.80 1.20
N ALA A 302 0.32 -5.48 2.27
CA ALA A 302 -0.03 -4.80 3.52
C ALA A 302 0.24 -5.64 4.75
N ALA A 303 0.80 -4.99 5.78
CA ALA A 303 0.84 -5.54 7.11
C ALA A 303 -0.56 -5.79 7.67
N LYS A 304 -0.60 -6.61 8.71
CA LYS A 304 -1.80 -6.84 9.51
C LYS A 304 -2.14 -5.55 10.29
N LEU A 305 -3.42 -5.21 10.39
CA LEU A 305 -3.87 -4.13 11.28
C LEU A 305 -3.41 -4.41 12.72
N TYR A 306 -3.10 -3.34 13.45
CA TYR A 306 -2.72 -3.45 14.85
C TYR A 306 -3.99 -3.56 15.71
N ARG A 307 -4.30 -4.77 16.18
CA ARG A 307 -5.48 -5.05 17.00
C ARG A 307 -5.53 -4.19 18.27
N GLY A 308 -4.40 -3.94 18.92
CA GLY A 308 -4.36 -3.14 20.16
C GLY A 308 -5.39 -3.58 21.19
N THR A 309 -6.27 -2.66 21.60
CA THR A 309 -7.34 -2.89 22.59
C THR A 309 -8.67 -3.36 21.97
N TYR A 310 -8.74 -3.53 20.64
CA TYR A 310 -9.95 -4.03 19.98
C TYR A 310 -10.20 -5.49 20.35
N ALA A 311 -11.47 -5.85 20.53
CA ALA A 311 -11.88 -7.19 20.92
C ALA A 311 -11.75 -8.19 19.76
N THR A 312 -12.00 -7.75 18.52
CA THR A 312 -11.97 -8.61 17.33
C THR A 312 -11.01 -8.09 16.26
N HIS A 313 -10.51 -9.01 15.45
CA HIS A 313 -9.79 -8.73 14.21
C HIS A 313 -10.25 -9.73 13.16
N GLU A 314 -11.12 -9.30 12.27
CA GLU A 314 -11.66 -10.14 11.19
C GLU A 314 -10.89 -9.87 9.89
N TYR A 315 -10.74 -10.90 9.05
CA TYR A 315 -10.16 -10.78 7.72
C TYR A 315 -11.09 -11.42 6.68
N TYR A 316 -11.63 -10.56 5.82
CA TYR A 316 -12.46 -10.91 4.69
C TYR A 316 -11.67 -10.89 3.37
N ILE A 317 -11.78 -11.97 2.59
CA ILE A 317 -11.22 -12.09 1.25
C ILE A 317 -12.30 -12.73 0.34
N PRO A 318 -12.97 -11.96 -0.54
CA PRO A 318 -13.96 -12.50 -1.46
C PRO A 318 -13.36 -13.51 -2.42
N LYS A 319 -14.23 -14.32 -3.04
CA LYS A 319 -13.86 -15.32 -4.06
C LYS A 319 -12.90 -16.40 -3.55
N THR A 320 -12.86 -16.60 -2.23
CA THR A 320 -12.15 -17.72 -1.60
C THR A 320 -13.13 -18.83 -1.26
N LEU A 321 -12.61 -20.05 -1.16
CA LEU A 321 -13.35 -21.20 -0.64
C LEU A 321 -12.73 -21.59 0.71
N PRO A 322 -13.50 -22.12 1.67
CA PRO A 322 -12.96 -22.67 2.91
C PRO A 322 -11.91 -23.76 2.64
N PHE A 323 -10.85 -23.79 3.45
CA PHE A 323 -9.77 -24.76 3.29
C PHE A 323 -9.03 -25.04 4.60
N THR A 324 -8.21 -26.08 4.62
CA THR A 324 -7.46 -26.50 5.82
C THR A 324 -5.96 -26.52 5.54
N VAL A 325 -5.15 -26.09 6.51
CA VAL A 325 -3.68 -26.22 6.49
C VAL A 325 -3.20 -26.80 7.81
N GLY A 326 -2.78 -28.07 7.78
CA GLY A 326 -2.53 -28.83 9.00
C GLY A 326 -3.84 -29.09 9.73
N GLU A 327 -3.92 -28.71 11.01
CA GLU A 327 -5.11 -28.87 11.85
C GLU A 327 -6.01 -27.63 11.86
N ASN A 328 -5.62 -26.55 11.18
CA ASN A 328 -6.35 -25.28 11.20
C ASN A 328 -7.24 -25.17 9.95
N SER A 329 -8.52 -24.92 10.17
CA SER A 329 -9.49 -24.57 9.12
C SER A 329 -9.61 -23.06 8.99
N TYR A 330 -9.74 -22.60 7.75
CA TYR A 330 -9.84 -21.19 7.42
C TYR A 330 -11.04 -20.93 6.52
N ASP A 331 -11.76 -19.86 6.82
CA ASP A 331 -12.82 -19.32 5.98
C ASP A 331 -12.71 -17.80 5.92
N PHE A 332 -12.07 -17.32 4.85
CA PHE A 332 -11.91 -15.88 4.61
C PHE A 332 -13.13 -15.26 3.93
N LEU A 333 -14.00 -16.05 3.29
CA LEU A 333 -15.25 -15.54 2.78
C LEU A 333 -16.19 -15.26 3.96
N GLY A 334 -16.22 -16.15 4.96
CA GLY A 334 -17.01 -16.04 6.19
C GLY A 334 -16.38 -15.25 7.34
N LEU A 335 -15.55 -14.22 7.06
CA LEU A 335 -14.89 -13.37 8.06
C LEU A 335 -13.96 -14.12 9.03
N GLN A 336 -12.81 -14.56 8.53
CA GLN A 336 -11.81 -15.29 9.31
C GLN A 336 -11.39 -14.50 10.57
N ASP A 337 -11.44 -15.14 11.75
CA ASP A 337 -10.76 -14.61 12.93
C ASP A 337 -9.26 -14.58 12.65
N TYR A 338 -8.75 -13.37 12.54
CA TYR A 338 -7.39 -13.07 12.20
C TYR A 338 -6.66 -12.43 13.39
N ALA A 339 -7.22 -12.45 14.61
CA ALA A 339 -6.52 -12.01 15.80
C ALA A 339 -5.27 -12.88 16.09
N PRO A 340 -5.32 -14.23 15.98
CA PRO A 340 -4.15 -15.07 16.12
C PRO A 340 -3.09 -14.80 15.04
N LYS A 341 -1.84 -15.13 15.35
CA LYS A 341 -0.77 -15.17 14.35
C LYS A 341 -0.90 -16.44 13.53
N LEU A 342 -0.66 -16.35 12.22
CA LEU A 342 -0.68 -17.51 11.35
C LEU A 342 0.48 -18.47 11.70
N PRO A 343 0.22 -19.77 11.97
CA PRO A 343 1.28 -20.72 12.30
C PRO A 343 2.14 -21.09 11.09
N LYS A 344 1.55 -21.03 9.88
CA LYS A 344 2.21 -21.29 8.60
C LYS A 344 1.73 -20.28 7.56
N PRO A 345 2.54 -19.99 6.52
CA PRO A 345 2.06 -19.20 5.40
C PRO A 345 0.86 -19.88 4.73
N LEU A 346 -0.16 -19.08 4.39
CA LEU A 346 -1.31 -19.51 3.60
C LEU A 346 -1.13 -19.03 2.17
N ARG A 347 -1.49 -19.86 1.19
CA ARG A 347 -1.41 -19.52 -0.23
C ARG A 347 -2.76 -19.68 -0.87
N PHE A 348 -3.10 -18.76 -1.75
CA PHE A 348 -4.38 -18.71 -2.44
C PHE A 348 -4.15 -18.87 -3.93
N GLY A 349 -4.96 -19.68 -4.59
CA GLY A 349 -4.93 -19.81 -6.04
C GLY A 349 -5.50 -21.14 -6.54
N PRO A 350 -5.66 -21.28 -7.86
CA PRO A 350 -6.26 -22.47 -8.46
C PRO A 350 -5.57 -23.78 -8.07
N SER A 351 -4.23 -23.78 -7.99
CA SER A 351 -3.44 -24.96 -7.60
C SER A 351 -3.64 -25.37 -6.14
N PHE A 352 -4.12 -24.46 -5.28
CA PHE A 352 -4.45 -24.71 -3.89
C PHE A 352 -5.93 -25.03 -3.66
N LYS A 353 -6.76 -24.98 -4.72
CA LYS A 353 -8.21 -25.28 -4.68
C LYS A 353 -9.00 -24.49 -3.64
N ASN A 354 -8.55 -23.27 -3.32
CA ASN A 354 -9.16 -22.40 -2.32
C ASN A 354 -9.61 -21.03 -2.88
N VAL A 355 -9.82 -20.98 -4.19
CA VAL A 355 -10.43 -19.85 -4.90
C VAL A 355 -11.67 -20.36 -5.64
N ALA A 356 -12.73 -19.55 -5.67
CA ALA A 356 -14.01 -19.96 -6.22
C ALA A 356 -13.98 -20.07 -7.76
N ASP A 357 -13.27 -19.15 -8.42
CA ASP A 357 -13.13 -19.10 -9.88
C ASP A 357 -11.68 -18.80 -10.30
N PRO A 358 -10.99 -19.71 -11.01
CA PRO A 358 -9.65 -19.47 -11.55
C PRO A 358 -9.54 -18.28 -12.53
N ALA A 359 -10.63 -17.88 -13.19
CA ALA A 359 -10.67 -16.75 -14.10
C ALA A 359 -10.90 -15.40 -13.40
N SER A 360 -11.30 -15.42 -12.12
CA SER A 360 -11.59 -14.25 -11.30
C SER A 360 -10.96 -14.42 -9.91
N LEU A 361 -9.65 -14.20 -9.84
CA LEU A 361 -8.90 -14.33 -8.58
C LEU A 361 -9.33 -13.26 -7.56
N PRO A 362 -9.27 -13.55 -6.23
CA PRO A 362 -9.56 -12.58 -5.17
C PRO A 362 -8.90 -11.22 -5.36
N ASP A 363 -9.68 -10.16 -5.56
CA ASP A 363 -9.25 -8.82 -5.96
C ASP A 363 -9.07 -7.81 -4.82
N ARG A 364 -9.69 -8.07 -3.67
CA ARG A 364 -9.65 -7.22 -2.48
C ARG A 364 -9.43 -8.02 -1.22
N PHE A 365 -8.90 -7.36 -0.21
CA PHE A 365 -8.46 -7.93 1.05
C PHE A 365 -8.82 -6.95 2.16
N VAL A 366 -9.79 -7.31 3.00
CA VAL A 366 -10.41 -6.38 3.95
C VAL A 366 -10.20 -6.86 5.38
N GLN A 367 -9.52 -6.05 6.19
CA GLN A 367 -9.36 -6.29 7.62
C GLN A 367 -10.28 -5.36 8.41
N LEU A 368 -10.90 -5.89 9.47
CA LEU A 368 -11.85 -5.17 10.31
C LEU A 368 -11.44 -5.33 11.78
N LEU A 369 -11.36 -4.22 12.52
CA LEU A 369 -11.22 -4.22 13.97
C LEU A 369 -12.54 -3.82 14.60
N GLY A 370 -12.92 -4.51 15.67
CA GLY A 370 -14.19 -4.26 16.34
C GLY A 370 -14.13 -4.43 17.85
N ARG A 371 -15.18 -3.91 18.49
CA ARG A 371 -15.50 -4.14 19.91
C ARG A 371 -16.63 -5.16 20.01
N ARG A 372 -16.78 -5.76 21.19
CA ARG A 372 -17.95 -6.57 21.52
C ARG A 372 -18.93 -5.73 22.32
N GLU A 373 -20.19 -5.75 21.91
CA GLU A 373 -21.32 -5.19 22.64
C GLU A 373 -22.31 -6.34 22.86
N GLY A 374 -22.19 -7.02 24.02
CA GLY A 374 -22.80 -8.32 24.24
C GLY A 374 -22.28 -9.38 23.24
N ASP A 375 -23.19 -10.07 22.58
CA ASP A 375 -22.86 -11.07 21.55
C ASP A 375 -22.59 -10.45 20.16
N GLN A 376 -22.80 -9.14 20.00
CA GLN A 376 -22.61 -8.46 18.72
C GLN A 376 -21.19 -7.90 18.57
N VAL A 377 -20.67 -7.98 17.34
CA VAL A 377 -19.43 -7.31 16.96
C VAL A 377 -19.78 -5.97 16.32
N VAL A 378 -19.33 -4.88 16.95
CA VAL A 378 -19.40 -3.54 16.39
C VAL A 378 -18.05 -3.19 15.78
N ARG A 379 -18.01 -3.06 14.45
CA ARG A 379 -16.79 -2.79 13.70
C ARG A 379 -16.48 -1.29 13.72
N ASP A 380 -15.29 -0.94 14.18
CA ASP A 380 -14.85 0.44 14.36
C ASP A 380 -13.83 0.88 13.32
N VAL A 381 -13.00 -0.03 12.81
CA VAL A 381 -11.95 0.29 11.84
C VAL A 381 -11.96 -0.72 10.70
N GLY A 382 -12.14 -0.23 9.48
CA GLY A 382 -11.95 -1.01 8.26
C GLY A 382 -10.69 -0.59 7.51
N PHE A 383 -10.01 -1.57 6.94
CA PHE A 383 -8.93 -1.38 5.99
C PHE A 383 -9.12 -2.32 4.81
N ALA A 384 -9.22 -1.76 3.61
CA ALA A 384 -9.22 -2.52 2.37
C ALA A 384 -7.92 -2.27 1.61
N MET A 385 -7.39 -3.31 0.98
CA MET A 385 -6.46 -3.16 -0.13
C MET A 385 -6.91 -4.05 -1.28
N GLY A 386 -6.56 -3.67 -2.51
CA GLY A 386 -6.93 -4.47 -3.68
C GLY A 386 -6.39 -3.90 -4.97
N TYR A 387 -6.85 -4.49 -6.07
CA TYR A 387 -6.53 -4.07 -7.42
C TYR A 387 -7.73 -3.38 -8.08
N SER A 388 -7.46 -2.51 -9.05
CA SER A 388 -8.50 -2.02 -9.94
C SER A 388 -9.12 -3.17 -10.74
N LEU A 389 -10.45 -3.16 -10.83
CA LEU A 389 -11.20 -4.11 -11.66
C LEU A 389 -11.35 -3.64 -13.12
N THR A 390 -11.01 -2.39 -13.40
CA THR A 390 -11.33 -1.74 -14.68
C THR A 390 -10.09 -1.44 -15.53
N GLU A 391 -8.90 -1.36 -14.93
CA GLU A 391 -7.65 -0.97 -15.60
C GLU A 391 -6.41 -1.73 -15.09
N GLY A 392 -5.38 -1.78 -15.94
CA GLY A 392 -4.07 -2.37 -15.64
C GLY A 392 -4.08 -3.90 -15.45
N LEU A 393 -2.98 -4.40 -14.91
CA LEU A 393 -2.75 -5.83 -14.61
C LEU A 393 -3.69 -6.37 -13.52
N GLY A 394 -4.38 -5.49 -12.80
CA GLY A 394 -5.33 -5.83 -11.75
C GLY A 394 -6.65 -6.42 -12.25
N LYS A 395 -7.05 -6.09 -13.49
CA LYS A 395 -8.32 -6.53 -14.08
C LYS A 395 -8.44 -8.06 -14.02
N PRO A 396 -9.61 -8.63 -13.65
CA PRO A 396 -9.76 -10.06 -13.42
C PRO A 396 -9.14 -10.96 -14.50
N GLY A 397 -9.49 -10.77 -15.77
CA GLY A 397 -8.94 -11.57 -16.87
C GLY A 397 -7.44 -11.35 -17.13
N GLN A 398 -6.95 -10.12 -16.99
CA GLN A 398 -5.51 -9.83 -17.14
C GLN A 398 -4.72 -10.48 -16.01
N ARG A 399 -5.19 -10.35 -14.77
CA ARG A 399 -4.54 -10.92 -13.61
C ARG A 399 -4.58 -12.44 -13.64
N ALA A 400 -5.72 -13.04 -13.98
CA ALA A 400 -5.85 -14.48 -14.15
C ALA A 400 -4.92 -15.00 -15.26
N GLY A 401 -4.69 -14.23 -16.33
CA GLY A 401 -3.72 -14.58 -17.38
C GLY A 401 -2.26 -14.57 -16.91
N ASN A 402 -1.89 -13.65 -16.01
CA ASN A 402 -0.49 -13.39 -15.63
C ASN A 402 -0.06 -13.94 -14.27
N ALA A 403 -1.00 -14.39 -13.43
CA ALA A 403 -0.73 -14.89 -12.08
C ALA A 403 -1.25 -16.33 -11.89
N GLY A 404 -0.36 -17.24 -11.49
CA GLY A 404 -0.70 -18.61 -11.08
C GLY A 404 -1.15 -18.70 -9.61
N ALA A 405 -0.75 -17.75 -8.77
CA ALA A 405 -1.25 -17.59 -7.40
C ALA A 405 -2.06 -16.28 -7.27
N ALA A 406 -3.08 -16.27 -6.41
CA ALA A 406 -3.84 -15.06 -6.10
C ALA A 406 -3.14 -14.21 -5.03
N ALA A 407 -2.69 -14.84 -3.94
CA ALA A 407 -2.03 -14.16 -2.83
C ALA A 407 -1.27 -15.16 -1.94
N MET A 408 -0.40 -14.62 -1.10
CA MET A 408 0.14 -15.29 0.08
C MET A 408 -0.14 -14.46 1.33
N LEU A 409 -0.58 -15.11 2.41
CA LEU A 409 -0.54 -14.55 3.76
C LEU A 409 0.64 -15.19 4.48
N TYR A 410 1.66 -14.41 4.85
CA TYR A 410 2.86 -14.97 5.48
C TYR A 410 2.65 -15.25 6.98
N SER A 411 3.58 -15.96 7.62
CA SER A 411 3.48 -16.26 9.06
C SER A 411 3.58 -15.03 9.95
N SER A 412 4.06 -13.88 9.44
CA SER A 412 3.92 -12.57 10.09
C SER A 412 2.50 -11.99 10.03
N SER A 413 1.56 -12.71 9.41
CA SER A 413 0.20 -12.28 9.07
C SER A 413 0.13 -11.14 8.04
N LYS A 414 1.24 -10.79 7.39
CA LYS A 414 1.30 -9.83 6.29
C LYS A 414 0.74 -10.44 4.99
N SER A 415 0.08 -9.60 4.21
CA SER A 415 -0.64 -9.97 3.00
C SER A 415 0.11 -9.56 1.75
N TYR A 416 0.29 -10.51 0.83
CA TYR A 416 1.04 -10.38 -0.42
C TYR A 416 0.17 -10.81 -1.61
N PRO A 417 -0.73 -9.96 -2.11
CA PRO A 417 -1.46 -10.22 -3.35
C PRO A 417 -0.50 -10.34 -4.54
N THR A 418 -0.80 -11.20 -5.50
CA THR A 418 0.00 -11.38 -6.71
C THR A 418 -0.70 -10.72 -7.90
N ALA A 419 -0.03 -9.84 -8.62
CA ALA A 419 -0.53 -9.31 -9.90
C ALA A 419 0.09 -10.09 -11.08
N VAL A 420 1.39 -10.39 -10.97
CA VAL A 420 2.14 -11.17 -11.96
C VAL A 420 3.09 -12.13 -11.26
N ASP A 421 3.26 -13.32 -11.83
CA ASP A 421 4.28 -14.28 -11.44
C ASP A 421 4.82 -15.03 -12.67
N ARG A 422 5.44 -16.20 -12.46
CA ARG A 422 6.00 -17.03 -13.53
C ARG A 422 4.98 -17.44 -14.61
N LYS A 423 3.67 -17.31 -14.36
CA LYS A 423 2.64 -17.58 -15.36
C LYS A 423 2.71 -16.63 -16.56
N MET A 424 3.15 -15.38 -16.35
CA MET A 424 3.38 -14.41 -17.44
C MET A 424 4.49 -14.87 -18.41
N GLY A 425 5.39 -15.74 -17.94
CA GLY A 425 6.55 -16.23 -18.68
C GLY A 425 7.75 -16.39 -17.74
N PRO A 426 8.64 -17.37 -17.98
CA PRO A 426 9.80 -17.58 -17.11
C PRO A 426 10.84 -16.45 -17.20
N THR A 427 10.85 -15.72 -18.31
CA THR A 427 11.71 -14.56 -18.57
C THR A 427 10.84 -13.40 -19.06
N ILE A 428 11.09 -12.22 -18.52
CA ILE A 428 10.59 -10.94 -18.99
C ILE A 428 11.71 -10.32 -19.83
N GLU A 429 11.40 -9.93 -21.05
CA GLU A 429 12.37 -9.31 -21.95
C GLU A 429 12.51 -7.80 -21.69
N ALA A 430 13.70 -7.26 -21.97
CA ALA A 430 13.94 -5.82 -21.94
C ALA A 430 12.92 -5.07 -22.84
N GLY A 431 12.49 -3.89 -22.41
CA GLY A 431 11.42 -3.10 -23.03
C GLY A 431 10.00 -3.51 -22.63
N THR A 432 9.81 -4.62 -21.91
CA THR A 432 8.48 -4.99 -21.38
C THR A 432 7.99 -3.94 -20.41
N ARG A 433 6.76 -3.46 -20.61
CA ARG A 433 6.10 -2.47 -19.76
C ARG A 433 5.01 -3.09 -18.91
N PHE A 434 4.92 -2.62 -17.68
CA PHE A 434 3.90 -3.01 -16.71
C PHE A 434 3.07 -1.78 -16.34
N HIS A 435 1.76 -1.96 -16.19
CA HIS A 435 0.87 -0.96 -15.63
C HIS A 435 -0.10 -1.65 -14.67
N CYS A 436 -0.09 -1.24 -13.40
CA CYS A 436 -0.96 -1.77 -12.37
C CYS A 436 -1.57 -0.62 -11.57
N VAL A 437 -2.90 -0.65 -11.44
CA VAL A 437 -3.63 0.22 -10.51
C VAL A 437 -4.07 -0.61 -9.32
N ALA A 438 -3.69 -0.17 -8.13
CA ALA A 438 -4.05 -0.80 -6.86
C ALA A 438 -4.51 0.26 -5.86
N TYR A 439 -5.11 -0.14 -4.75
CA TYR A 439 -5.57 0.81 -3.76
C TYR A 439 -5.42 0.29 -2.33
N ARG A 440 -5.36 1.23 -1.41
CA ARG A 440 -5.46 1.04 0.04
C ARG A 440 -6.51 2.02 0.55
N GLN A 441 -7.35 1.63 1.48
CA GLN A 441 -8.37 2.53 2.01
C GLN A 441 -8.70 2.20 3.45
N TYR A 442 -8.62 3.21 4.31
CA TYR A 442 -9.18 3.14 5.66
C TYR A 442 -10.61 3.70 5.61
N PHE A 443 -11.56 2.96 6.15
CA PHE A 443 -12.96 3.35 6.18
C PHE A 443 -13.58 3.05 7.55
N TRP A 444 -14.61 3.81 7.91
CA TRP A 444 -15.36 3.61 9.15
C TRP A 444 -16.65 2.83 8.86
N PRO A 445 -16.74 1.55 9.28
CA PRO A 445 -17.92 0.73 8.98
C PRO A 445 -19.24 1.30 9.52
N GLY A 446 -19.18 2.09 10.60
CA GLY A 446 -20.36 2.64 11.27
C GLY A 446 -21.21 3.61 10.43
N HIS A 447 -20.73 4.11 9.28
CA HIS A 447 -21.57 4.92 8.39
C HIS A 447 -22.67 4.11 7.68
N CYS A 448 -22.51 2.78 7.58
CA CYS A 448 -23.45 1.87 6.95
C CYS A 448 -23.58 0.61 7.82
N PRO A 449 -24.27 0.70 8.96
CA PRO A 449 -24.25 -0.33 10.00
C PRO A 449 -24.88 -1.66 9.57
N ALA A 450 -25.64 -1.68 8.46
CA ALA A 450 -26.22 -2.89 7.86
C ALA A 450 -25.23 -3.67 6.98
N SER A 451 -24.22 -3.03 6.41
CA SER A 451 -23.19 -3.67 5.59
C SER A 451 -22.01 -4.15 6.43
N THR A 452 -21.25 -5.11 5.90
CA THR A 452 -19.95 -5.50 6.46
C THR A 452 -18.89 -4.46 6.12
N CYS A 453 -18.86 -4.00 4.87
CA CYS A 453 -18.08 -2.84 4.46
C CYS A 453 -18.75 -2.10 3.31
N VAL A 454 -18.59 -0.78 3.31
CA VAL A 454 -18.84 0.10 2.16
C VAL A 454 -17.66 1.05 2.07
N TYR A 455 -17.07 1.14 0.89
CA TYR A 455 -16.00 2.10 0.61
C TYR A 455 -15.92 2.38 -0.88
N TRP A 456 -15.28 3.48 -1.26
CA TRP A 456 -15.12 3.86 -2.66
C TRP A 456 -13.80 4.56 -2.91
N ASN A 457 -13.28 4.42 -4.13
CA ASN A 457 -12.07 5.12 -4.54
C ASN A 457 -12.07 5.43 -6.04
N ARG A 458 -11.34 6.48 -6.41
CA ARG A 458 -11.22 6.97 -7.78
C ARG A 458 -10.21 6.14 -8.56
N GLN A 459 -10.66 5.40 -9.56
CA GLN A 459 -9.83 4.63 -10.48
C GLN A 459 -10.06 5.17 -11.89
N GLY A 460 -9.01 5.68 -12.54
CA GLY A 460 -9.12 6.47 -13.77
C GLY A 460 -10.23 7.52 -13.71
N ASN A 461 -11.18 7.44 -14.64
CA ASN A 461 -12.32 8.35 -14.76
C ASN A 461 -13.60 7.82 -14.07
N SER A 462 -13.48 6.99 -13.03
CA SER A 462 -14.65 6.44 -12.32
C SER A 462 -14.42 6.33 -10.83
N ASP A 463 -15.47 6.59 -10.06
CA ASP A 463 -15.51 6.16 -8.65
C ASP A 463 -16.01 4.73 -8.61
N ILE A 464 -15.22 3.83 -8.02
CA ILE A 464 -15.58 2.43 -7.83
C ILE A 464 -16.05 2.25 -6.40
N VAL A 465 -17.28 1.78 -6.22
CA VAL A 465 -17.91 1.56 -4.92
C VAL A 465 -17.95 0.07 -4.65
N TYR A 466 -17.47 -0.34 -3.49
CA TYR A 466 -17.48 -1.72 -3.00
C TYR A 466 -18.46 -1.81 -1.83
N VAL A 467 -19.36 -2.80 -1.89
CA VAL A 467 -20.38 -3.05 -0.88
C VAL A 467 -20.44 -4.55 -0.61
N ASP A 468 -20.18 -4.96 0.63
CA ASP A 468 -20.24 -6.36 1.04
C ASP A 468 -21.12 -6.53 2.29
N TYR A 469 -21.88 -7.63 2.33
CA TYR A 469 -22.79 -8.01 3.41
C TYR A 469 -22.50 -9.44 3.86
N HIS A 470 -22.62 -9.68 5.16
CA HIS A 470 -22.55 -11.02 5.78
C HIS A 470 -23.82 -11.28 6.61
N ARG A 471 -24.96 -10.92 6.03
CA ARG A 471 -26.31 -11.15 6.53
C ARG A 471 -27.32 -10.82 5.45
N MET A 472 -28.54 -11.30 5.66
CA MET A 472 -29.71 -10.88 4.89
C MET A 472 -30.02 -9.42 5.20
N VAL A 473 -30.30 -8.64 4.15
CA VAL A 473 -30.83 -7.28 4.27
C VAL A 473 -31.91 -7.07 3.22
N GLU A 474 -32.94 -6.31 3.57
CA GLU A 474 -33.99 -5.93 2.64
C GLU A 474 -33.99 -4.42 2.44
N ARG A 475 -33.76 -3.98 1.20
CA ARG A 475 -33.77 -2.58 0.77
C ARG A 475 -32.92 -1.66 1.66
N ASP A 476 -31.71 -2.10 1.99
CA ASP A 476 -30.73 -1.24 2.66
C ASP A 476 -30.34 -0.07 1.74
N THR A 477 -30.22 1.12 2.31
CA THR A 477 -29.89 2.34 1.57
C THR A 477 -28.44 2.71 1.82
N ILE A 478 -27.58 2.46 0.83
CA ILE A 478 -26.17 2.85 0.87
C ILE A 478 -26.06 4.31 0.47
N ARG A 479 -25.90 5.18 1.48
CA ARG A 479 -25.67 6.61 1.29
C ARG A 479 -24.30 6.81 0.63
N LEU A 480 -24.30 7.44 -0.53
CA LEU A 480 -23.11 7.82 -1.26
C LEU A 480 -22.87 9.33 -1.12
N PRO A 481 -21.64 9.81 -1.39
CA PRO A 481 -21.36 11.23 -1.38
C PRO A 481 -22.30 12.02 -2.29
N SER A 482 -22.66 13.25 -1.91
CA SER A 482 -23.58 14.09 -2.65
C SER A 482 -23.12 14.37 -4.09
N GLU A 483 -21.80 14.38 -4.32
CA GLU A 483 -21.20 14.54 -5.65
C GLU A 483 -21.41 13.33 -6.57
N PHE A 484 -21.99 12.23 -6.06
CA PHE A 484 -22.37 11.06 -6.88
C PHE A 484 -23.80 11.19 -7.38
N VAL A 485 -24.64 11.98 -6.72
CA VAL A 485 -26.07 12.10 -7.04
C VAL A 485 -26.28 12.52 -8.49
N GLY A 486 -27.18 11.81 -9.17
CA GLY A 486 -27.51 12.01 -10.57
C GLY A 486 -26.45 11.52 -11.56
N ARG A 487 -25.28 11.02 -11.13
CA ARG A 487 -24.32 10.40 -12.05
C ARG A 487 -24.80 9.00 -12.46
N PRO A 488 -24.47 8.54 -13.68
CA PRO A 488 -24.74 7.18 -14.10
C PRO A 488 -24.11 6.16 -13.14
N VAL A 489 -24.78 5.03 -12.93
CA VAL A 489 -24.26 3.91 -12.15
C VAL A 489 -24.42 2.61 -12.93
N SER A 490 -23.38 1.79 -12.93
CA SER A 490 -23.40 0.45 -13.52
C SER A 490 -22.78 -0.57 -12.57
N VAL A 491 -23.17 -1.83 -12.73
CA VAL A 491 -22.62 -2.95 -11.97
C VAL A 491 -21.36 -3.45 -12.67
N ILE A 492 -20.23 -3.50 -11.96
CA ILE A 492 -19.03 -4.23 -12.40
C ILE A 492 -19.17 -5.70 -12.06
N GLU A 493 -19.57 -5.98 -10.82
CA GLU A 493 -19.69 -7.34 -10.30
C GLU A 493 -20.79 -7.38 -9.25
N LYS A 494 -21.56 -8.48 -9.21
CA LYS A 494 -22.47 -8.78 -8.11
C LYS A 494 -22.60 -10.28 -7.90
N THR A 495 -22.86 -10.69 -6.67
CA THR A 495 -23.29 -12.08 -6.39
C THR A 495 -24.74 -12.29 -6.83
N GLU A 496 -25.14 -13.56 -6.99
CA GLU A 496 -26.52 -13.92 -7.33
C GLU A 496 -27.51 -13.51 -6.23
N SER A 497 -27.08 -13.56 -4.96
CA SER A 497 -27.86 -13.14 -3.79
C SER A 497 -28.19 -11.64 -3.75
N VAL A 498 -27.52 -10.81 -4.55
CA VAL A 498 -27.69 -9.35 -4.52
C VAL A 498 -28.71 -8.88 -5.55
N THR A 499 -29.68 -8.10 -5.08
CA THR A 499 -30.59 -7.31 -5.91
C THR A 499 -30.30 -5.82 -5.73
N LEU A 500 -29.96 -5.14 -6.82
CA LEU A 500 -29.88 -3.67 -6.88
C LEU A 500 -31.23 -3.14 -7.36
N HIS A 501 -31.91 -2.38 -6.51
CA HIS A 501 -33.23 -1.80 -6.81
C HIS A 501 -33.15 -0.42 -7.46
N THR A 502 -31.98 0.22 -7.35
CA THR A 502 -31.70 1.51 -7.99
C THR A 502 -31.65 1.37 -9.50
N GLY A 503 -32.16 2.38 -10.21
CA GLY A 503 -32.06 2.50 -11.66
C GLY A 503 -30.64 2.81 -12.15
N ASP A 504 -30.55 3.48 -13.30
CA ASP A 504 -29.29 3.76 -14.01
C ASP A 504 -28.52 4.98 -13.48
N ARG A 505 -29.04 5.67 -12.47
CA ARG A 505 -28.42 6.87 -11.87
C ARG A 505 -28.48 6.81 -10.35
N VAL A 506 -27.49 7.43 -9.71
CA VAL A 506 -27.40 7.52 -8.24
C VAL A 506 -28.51 8.44 -7.69
N PRO A 507 -29.43 7.94 -6.85
CA PRO A 507 -30.45 8.76 -6.21
C PRO A 507 -29.88 9.66 -5.11
N THR A 508 -30.65 10.68 -4.70
CA THR A 508 -30.27 11.61 -3.64
C THR A 508 -30.07 10.90 -2.29
N GLU A 509 -30.92 9.92 -2.01
CA GLU A 509 -30.93 9.11 -0.79
C GLU A 509 -29.82 8.05 -0.75
N GLY A 510 -29.23 7.71 -1.89
CA GLY A 510 -28.25 6.63 -2.04
C GLY A 510 -28.75 5.47 -2.89
N VAL A 511 -27.94 4.42 -3.01
CA VAL A 511 -28.29 3.21 -3.77
C VAL A 511 -28.98 2.18 -2.88
N LEU A 512 -30.02 1.53 -3.41
CA LEU A 512 -30.89 0.63 -2.67
C LEU A 512 -30.59 -0.83 -3.00
N VAL A 513 -30.26 -1.63 -1.99
CA VAL A 513 -29.75 -3.00 -2.16
C VAL A 513 -30.48 -3.98 -1.24
N SER A 514 -30.86 -5.14 -1.77
CA SER A 514 -31.25 -6.32 -0.97
C SER A 514 -30.23 -7.44 -1.14
N VAL A 515 -30.04 -8.23 -0.08
CA VAL A 515 -29.24 -9.47 -0.09
C VAL A 515 -30.11 -10.60 0.43
N SER A 516 -30.34 -11.62 -0.39
CA SER A 516 -30.95 -12.88 0.03
C SER A 516 -29.88 -13.83 0.58
N GLY A 517 -30.07 -14.37 1.77
CA GLY A 517 -29.11 -15.28 2.40
C GLY A 517 -28.07 -14.58 3.28
N ASP A 518 -26.96 -15.26 3.56
CA ASP A 518 -25.95 -14.88 4.54
C ASP A 518 -24.77 -14.09 3.96
N TYR A 519 -24.67 -13.96 2.64
CA TYR A 519 -23.60 -13.23 1.98
C TYR A 519 -24.05 -12.53 0.69
N GLY A 520 -23.55 -11.32 0.47
CA GLY A 520 -23.74 -10.58 -0.78
C GLY A 520 -22.59 -9.61 -1.05
N SER A 521 -22.14 -9.55 -2.31
CA SER A 521 -21.09 -8.62 -2.76
C SER A 521 -21.59 -7.85 -3.98
N LEU A 522 -21.35 -6.54 -3.99
CA LEU A 522 -21.69 -5.63 -5.08
C LEU A 522 -20.54 -4.66 -5.32
N VAL A 523 -20.13 -4.53 -6.57
CA VAL A 523 -19.17 -3.52 -7.02
C VAL A 523 -19.81 -2.67 -8.10
N LEU A 524 -19.88 -1.36 -7.87
CA LEU A 524 -20.47 -0.38 -8.78
C LEU A 524 -19.40 0.51 -9.39
N GLN A 525 -19.65 0.92 -10.62
CA GLN A 525 -18.91 1.98 -11.31
C GLN A 525 -19.79 3.21 -11.44
N ILE A 526 -19.26 4.37 -11.03
CA ILE A 526 -19.90 5.67 -11.20
C ILE A 526 -18.93 6.55 -12.00
N PRO A 527 -19.14 6.72 -13.33
CA PRO A 527 -18.28 7.55 -14.15
C PRO A 527 -18.21 8.99 -13.62
N VAL A 528 -17.02 9.58 -13.62
CA VAL A 528 -16.84 11.00 -13.33
C VAL A 528 -17.39 11.77 -14.51
N ALA A 529 -18.14 12.85 -14.27
CA ALA A 529 -18.57 13.72 -15.35
C ALA A 529 -17.33 14.16 -16.15
N ALA A 530 -17.37 14.01 -17.48
CA ALA A 530 -16.35 14.61 -18.32
C ALA A 530 -16.27 16.11 -17.98
N PRO A 531 -15.07 16.73 -17.94
CA PRO A 531 -15.00 18.18 -17.91
C PRO A 531 -15.89 18.69 -19.04
N ALA A 532 -16.82 19.61 -18.74
CA ALA A 532 -17.55 20.29 -19.79
C ALA A 532 -16.49 20.81 -20.77
N ALA A 533 -16.60 20.42 -22.05
CA ALA A 533 -15.70 20.93 -23.07
C ALA A 533 -15.74 22.46 -22.99
N GLN A 534 -14.59 23.06 -22.68
CA GLN A 534 -14.44 24.52 -22.65
C GLN A 534 -14.50 25.08 -24.06
#